data_AF-A0A7K0Z2V7-F1
#
_entry.id   AF-A0A7K0Z2V7-F1
#
_cell.length_a   1.000
_cell.length_b   1.000
_cell.length_c   1.000
_cell.angle_alpha   90.00
_cell.angle_beta   90.00
_cell.angle_gamma   90.00
#
_symmetry.space_group_name_H-M   'P 1'
#
loop_
_entity.id
_entity.type
_entity.pdbx_description
1 polymer ?
#
loop_
_entity_poly.entity_id
_entity_poly.type
_entity_poly.pdbx_seq_one_letter_code
_entity_poly.pdbx_strand_id
1 'polypeptide(L)'
;AYELGHIFKDGLRRMYGKDSENIYYYITVYNEPYMQPAEPENLDVDGLLRGIYLLKSGEKQRKKNAQILASGVGVNWALKAQELLQKDWGVSASVWSVTSWNELRRDGLEVDSHNLLNPTSKKSAYISQKLKGTEGPVVAVSDYMRAVQDQIAPWVPNDFYALGTDGFGLSDTRGALRRHFKVDAESIVVATLAELAKAGEVKESVVQEAIDKYRIFDVRSADAGNTEGSG
;
A
#
# COMPACT_ATOMS: atom_id res chain seq x y z
N ALA A 1 -14.27 -4.36 3.17
CA ALA A 1 -15.58 -4.79 2.61
C ALA A 1 -16.27 -3.63 1.89
N TYR A 2 -16.33 -2.44 2.49
CA TYR A 2 -16.97 -1.26 1.88
C TYR A 2 -16.39 -0.88 0.51
N GLU A 3 -15.07 -1.02 0.30
CA GLU A 3 -14.43 -0.73 -1.00
C GLU A 3 -15.06 -1.53 -2.15
N LEU A 4 -15.33 -2.81 -1.91
CA LEU A 4 -15.97 -3.68 -2.89
C LEU A 4 -17.36 -3.16 -3.27
N GLY A 5 -18.15 -2.71 -2.29
CA GLY A 5 -19.48 -2.17 -2.50
C GLY A 5 -19.46 -0.93 -3.41
N HIS A 6 -18.55 0.00 -3.16
CA HIS A 6 -18.39 1.20 -4.00
C HIS A 6 -17.91 0.85 -5.42
N ILE A 7 -16.91 -0.02 -5.56
CA ILE A 7 -16.35 -0.42 -6.86
C ILE A 7 -17.40 -1.16 -7.71
N PHE A 8 -18.16 -2.08 -7.11
CA PHE A 8 -19.23 -2.79 -7.83
C PHE A 8 -20.35 -1.84 -8.27
N LYS A 9 -20.78 -0.94 -7.39
CA LYS A 9 -21.82 0.05 -7.71
C LYS A 9 -21.37 0.97 -8.85
N ASP A 10 -20.11 1.41 -8.82
CA ASP A 10 -19.53 2.24 -9.87
C ASP A 10 -19.40 1.47 -11.19
N GLY A 11 -18.90 0.23 -11.15
CA GLY A 11 -18.78 -0.62 -12.34
C GLY A 11 -20.11 -0.88 -13.03
N LEU A 12 -21.18 -1.18 -12.27
CA LEU A 12 -22.53 -1.32 -12.83
C LEU A 12 -23.03 -0.03 -13.45
N ARG A 13 -22.81 1.11 -12.78
CA ARG A 13 -23.18 2.43 -13.31
C ARG A 13 -22.45 2.73 -14.62
N ARG A 14 -21.15 2.46 -14.71
CA ARG A 14 -20.35 2.78 -15.91
C ARG A 14 -20.62 1.82 -17.06
N MET A 15 -20.83 0.54 -16.80
CA MET A 15 -21.08 -0.44 -17.87
C MET A 15 -22.53 -0.46 -18.37
N TYR A 16 -23.51 -0.18 -17.49
CA TYR A 16 -24.94 -0.36 -17.80
C TYR A 16 -25.79 0.88 -17.54
N GLY A 17 -25.19 2.01 -17.14
CA GLY A 17 -25.88 3.26 -16.92
C GLY A 17 -26.24 3.99 -18.21
N LYS A 18 -26.85 5.17 -18.07
CA LYS A 18 -27.31 5.98 -19.20
C LYS A 18 -26.19 6.32 -20.20
N ASP A 19 -24.99 6.57 -19.69
CA ASP A 19 -23.78 6.87 -20.46
C ASP A 19 -22.82 5.67 -20.40
N SER A 20 -23.27 4.52 -20.92
CA SER A 20 -22.53 3.26 -20.82
C SER A 20 -21.17 3.32 -21.53
N GLU A 21 -20.13 2.88 -20.84
CA GLU A 21 -18.76 2.76 -21.30
C GLU A 21 -18.47 1.32 -21.77
N ASN A 22 -17.68 1.18 -22.85
CA ASN A 22 -17.23 -0.12 -23.34
C ASN A 22 -16.02 -0.63 -22.54
N ILE A 23 -16.28 -1.01 -21.28
CA ILE A 23 -15.28 -1.48 -20.33
C ILE A 23 -15.74 -2.76 -19.63
N TYR A 24 -14.83 -3.43 -18.95
CA TYR A 24 -15.14 -4.49 -17.99
C TYR A 24 -14.27 -4.33 -16.75
N TYR A 25 -14.75 -4.84 -15.61
CA TYR A 25 -14.03 -4.79 -14.34
C TYR A 25 -13.40 -6.14 -14.02
N TYR A 26 -12.14 -6.13 -13.58
CA TYR A 26 -11.47 -7.28 -12.97
C TYR A 26 -11.21 -6.96 -11.50
N ILE A 27 -11.71 -7.81 -10.61
CA ILE A 27 -11.63 -7.60 -9.16
C ILE A 27 -11.07 -8.85 -8.52
N THR A 28 -9.98 -8.69 -7.76
CA THR A 28 -9.42 -9.76 -6.95
C THR A 28 -10.10 -9.78 -5.59
N VAL A 29 -10.59 -10.96 -5.18
CA VAL A 29 -11.19 -11.19 -3.87
C VAL A 29 -10.39 -12.25 -3.12
N TYR A 30 -10.31 -12.12 -1.80
CA TYR A 30 -9.45 -12.95 -0.95
C TYR A 30 -10.27 -13.94 -0.13
N ASN A 31 -9.68 -15.10 0.17
CA ASN A 31 -10.28 -16.15 0.98
C ASN A 31 -9.81 -16.13 2.45
N GLU A 32 -9.06 -15.10 2.86
CA GLU A 32 -8.62 -14.95 4.25
C GLU A 32 -9.74 -14.30 5.07
N PRO A 33 -10.25 -14.96 6.13
CA PRO A 33 -11.19 -14.35 7.03
C PRO A 33 -10.47 -13.34 7.92
N TYR A 34 -10.97 -12.11 7.97
CA TYR A 34 -10.58 -11.09 8.93
C TYR A 34 -11.75 -10.17 9.21
N MET A 35 -11.70 -9.49 10.36
CA MET A 35 -12.71 -8.50 10.73
C MET A 35 -12.71 -7.36 9.72
N GLN A 36 -13.80 -7.22 8.98
CA GLN A 36 -13.97 -6.14 8.03
C GLN A 36 -14.29 -4.86 8.80
N PRO A 37 -13.46 -3.80 8.70
CA PRO A 37 -13.73 -2.55 9.39
C PRO A 37 -15.01 -1.90 8.84
N ALA A 38 -15.67 -1.12 9.69
CA ALA A 38 -16.76 -0.25 9.28
C ALA A 38 -16.30 0.75 8.20
N GLU A 39 -17.22 1.18 7.34
CA GLU A 39 -16.97 2.29 6.43
C GLU A 39 -16.67 3.56 7.24
N PRO A 40 -15.55 4.26 6.99
CA PRO A 40 -15.28 5.55 7.64
C PRO A 40 -16.33 6.60 7.25
N GLU A 41 -16.82 7.39 8.22
CA GLU A 41 -17.83 8.44 7.95
C GLU A 41 -17.36 9.47 6.91
N ASN A 42 -16.05 9.70 6.84
CA ASN A 42 -15.41 10.65 5.93
C ASN A 42 -14.63 9.96 4.80
N LEU A 43 -15.07 8.78 4.35
CA LEU A 43 -14.45 8.06 3.26
C LEU A 43 -14.39 8.91 1.98
N ASP A 44 -13.19 9.06 1.44
CA ASP A 44 -12.97 9.66 0.12
C ASP A 44 -13.35 8.65 -0.97
N VAL A 45 -14.64 8.60 -1.31
CA VAL A 45 -15.18 7.68 -2.32
C VAL A 45 -14.60 7.97 -3.71
N ASP A 46 -14.31 9.24 -4.05
CA ASP A 46 -13.63 9.58 -5.30
C ASP A 46 -12.24 8.97 -5.35
N GLY A 47 -11.43 9.14 -4.30
CA GLY A 47 -10.11 8.53 -4.21
C GLY A 47 -10.14 7.00 -4.23
N LEU A 48 -11.10 6.40 -3.55
CA LEU A 48 -11.34 4.96 -3.60
C LEU A 48 -11.58 4.48 -5.05
N LEU A 49 -12.43 5.17 -5.81
CA LEU A 49 -12.71 4.79 -7.20
C LEU A 49 -11.55 5.11 -8.15
N ARG A 50 -10.79 6.19 -7.89
CA ARG A 50 -9.61 6.58 -8.68
C ARG A 50 -8.34 5.79 -8.35
N GLY A 51 -8.35 5.00 -7.27
CA GLY A 51 -7.31 4.01 -7.00
C GLY A 51 -6.55 4.19 -5.69
N ILE A 52 -6.74 5.28 -4.93
CA ILE A 52 -6.06 5.49 -3.63
C ILE A 52 -6.77 6.50 -2.72
N TYR A 53 -6.82 6.19 -1.42
CA TYR A 53 -7.21 7.15 -0.38
C TYR A 53 -6.40 6.95 0.92
N LEU A 54 -6.34 8.00 1.75
CA LEU A 54 -5.72 7.92 3.07
C LEU A 54 -6.65 7.13 4.00
N LEU A 55 -6.22 5.95 4.43
CA LEU A 55 -7.00 5.08 5.30
C LEU A 55 -6.83 5.47 6.77
N LYS A 56 -5.58 5.70 7.19
CA LYS A 56 -5.26 6.04 8.58
C LYS A 56 -4.03 6.93 8.61
N SER A 57 -4.19 8.16 9.06
CA SER A 57 -3.07 9.09 9.28
C SER A 57 -2.14 8.58 10.37
N GLY A 58 -0.85 8.83 10.23
CA GLY A 58 0.09 8.72 11.34
C GLY A 58 -0.20 9.75 12.44
N GLU A 59 0.35 9.51 13.64
CA GLU A 59 0.25 10.49 14.72
C GLU A 59 0.92 11.81 14.32
N LYS A 60 0.38 12.94 14.80
CA LYS A 60 1.01 14.25 14.61
C LYS A 60 2.27 14.37 15.49
N GLN A 61 3.34 13.69 15.10
CA GLN A 61 4.65 13.77 15.74
C GLN A 61 5.66 14.48 14.83
N ARG A 62 6.59 15.22 15.44
CA ARG A 62 7.45 16.20 14.75
C ARG A 62 8.83 15.67 14.29
N LYS A 63 9.02 14.37 14.09
CA LYS A 63 10.37 13.88 13.74
C LYS A 63 10.38 12.99 12.50
N LYS A 64 10.01 11.71 12.63
CA LYS A 64 10.18 10.73 11.56
C LYS A 64 8.83 10.40 10.98
N ASN A 65 8.64 10.73 9.71
CA ASN A 65 7.41 10.46 8.99
C ASN A 65 7.65 9.42 7.89
N ALA A 66 6.64 8.65 7.54
CA ALA A 66 6.67 7.72 6.41
C ALA A 66 5.25 7.50 5.86
N GLN A 67 5.17 7.00 4.62
CA GLN A 67 3.92 6.66 3.96
C GLN A 67 3.93 5.17 3.61
N ILE A 68 2.88 4.44 3.96
CA ILE A 68 2.72 3.03 3.61
C ILE A 68 1.53 2.90 2.65
N LEU A 69 1.79 2.47 1.42
CA LEU A 69 0.76 2.23 0.41
C LEU A 69 0.50 0.73 0.33
N ALA A 70 -0.74 0.30 0.58
CA ALA A 70 -1.07 -1.11 0.61
C ALA A 70 -2.37 -1.43 -0.12
N SER A 71 -2.46 -2.62 -0.71
CA SER A 71 -3.67 -3.10 -1.39
C SER A 71 -4.06 -4.50 -0.95
N GLY A 72 -5.36 -4.80 -0.98
CA GLY A 72 -5.88 -6.13 -0.66
C GLY A 72 -5.57 -6.54 0.78
N VAL A 73 -5.22 -7.82 0.99
CA VAL A 73 -4.83 -8.33 2.33
C VAL A 73 -3.62 -7.61 2.93
N GLY A 74 -2.79 -6.97 2.11
CA GLY A 74 -1.64 -6.18 2.54
C GLY A 74 -1.99 -4.98 3.41
N VAL A 75 -3.23 -4.48 3.32
CA VAL A 75 -3.70 -3.35 4.14
C VAL A 75 -3.64 -3.69 5.63
N ASN A 76 -3.98 -4.93 6.03
CA ASN A 76 -3.89 -5.35 7.42
C ASN A 76 -2.44 -5.40 7.91
N TRP A 77 -1.50 -5.80 7.03
CA TRP A 77 -0.07 -5.85 7.35
C TRP A 77 0.48 -4.44 7.53
N ALA A 78 0.07 -3.51 6.67
CA ALA A 78 0.44 -2.10 6.75
C ALA A 78 -0.09 -1.42 8.03
N LEU A 79 -1.32 -1.73 8.46
CA LEU A 79 -1.88 -1.22 9.73
C LEU A 79 -1.09 -1.74 10.94
N LYS A 80 -0.74 -3.04 10.95
CA LYS A 80 0.13 -3.60 12.00
C LYS A 80 1.54 -2.99 11.96
N ALA A 81 2.09 -2.76 10.77
CA ALA A 81 3.41 -2.13 10.60
C ALA A 81 3.42 -0.68 11.12
N GLN A 82 2.35 0.08 10.87
CA GLN A 82 2.16 1.42 11.43
C GLN A 82 2.24 1.42 12.96
N GLU A 83 1.56 0.47 13.62
CA GLU A 83 1.59 0.34 15.08
C GLU A 83 2.98 -0.01 15.60
N LEU A 84 3.68 -0.94 14.94
CA LEU A 84 5.05 -1.32 15.28
C LEU A 84 6.02 -0.13 15.09
N LEU A 85 5.94 0.60 13.97
CA LEU A 85 6.74 1.79 13.69
C LEU A 85 6.56 2.86 14.77
N GLN A 86 5.32 3.11 15.19
CA GLN A 86 5.03 4.09 16.23
C GLN A 86 5.54 3.63 17.60
N LYS A 87 5.24 2.39 18.00
CA LYS A 87 5.52 1.87 19.34
C LYS A 87 7.00 1.57 19.57
N ASP A 88 7.64 0.92 18.60
CA ASP A 88 9.01 0.42 18.77
C ASP A 88 10.06 1.43 18.32
N TRP A 89 9.73 2.32 17.37
CA TRP A 89 10.73 3.14 16.67
C TRP A 89 10.44 4.64 16.67
N GLY A 90 9.27 5.05 17.18
CA GLY A 90 8.84 6.45 17.18
C GLY A 90 8.74 7.05 15.77
N VAL A 91 8.35 6.23 14.79
CA VAL A 91 8.11 6.64 13.41
C VAL A 91 6.61 6.78 13.18
N SER A 92 6.18 7.97 12.77
CA SER A 92 4.80 8.23 12.39
C SER A 92 4.56 7.84 10.94
N ALA A 93 3.88 6.73 10.71
CA ALA A 93 3.53 6.27 9.37
C ALA A 93 2.05 6.54 9.05
N SER A 94 1.76 7.09 7.87
CA SER A 94 0.38 7.15 7.36
C SER A 94 0.12 5.97 6.41
N VAL A 95 -1.01 5.29 6.59
CA VAL A 95 -1.42 4.15 5.77
C VAL A 95 -2.44 4.59 4.73
N TRP A 96 -2.14 4.31 3.47
CA TRP A 96 -2.97 4.57 2.30
C TRP A 96 -3.50 3.25 1.75
N SER A 97 -4.81 3.16 1.53
CA SER A 97 -5.38 2.04 0.80
C SER A 97 -5.30 2.33 -0.69
N VAL A 98 -4.65 1.44 -1.44
CA VAL A 98 -4.55 1.49 -2.89
C VAL A 98 -5.50 0.45 -3.48
N THR A 99 -6.64 0.91 -3.95
CA THR A 99 -7.68 0.06 -4.54
C THR A 99 -7.38 -0.34 -5.97
N SER A 100 -6.56 0.43 -6.70
CA SER A 100 -6.13 0.08 -8.06
C SER A 100 -4.82 0.73 -8.46
N TRP A 101 -3.74 -0.04 -8.43
CA TRP A 101 -2.44 0.37 -8.96
C TRP A 101 -2.49 0.67 -10.47
N ASN A 102 -3.30 -0.10 -11.21
CA ASN A 102 -3.41 0.01 -12.67
C ASN A 102 -4.13 1.29 -13.11
N GLU A 103 -5.17 1.72 -12.39
CA GLU A 103 -5.85 2.98 -12.70
C GLU A 103 -4.95 4.18 -12.41
N LEU A 104 -4.19 4.15 -11.30
CA LEU A 104 -3.18 5.16 -11.02
C LEU A 104 -2.10 5.23 -12.10
N ARG A 105 -1.68 4.07 -12.64
CA ARG A 105 -0.75 4.01 -13.76
C ARG A 105 -1.32 4.65 -15.02
N ARG A 106 -2.58 4.33 -15.36
CA ARG A 106 -3.25 4.86 -16.55
C ARG A 106 -3.38 6.38 -16.47
N ASP A 107 -3.79 6.90 -15.31
CA ASP A 107 -3.85 8.34 -15.02
C ASP A 107 -2.47 9.00 -15.19
N GLY A 108 -1.42 8.39 -14.63
CA GLY A 108 -0.05 8.88 -14.79
C GLY A 108 0.41 8.94 -16.26
N LEU A 109 0.17 7.89 -17.03
CA LEU A 109 0.51 7.84 -18.46
C LEU A 109 -0.27 8.88 -19.28
N GLU A 110 -1.54 9.11 -18.96
CA GLU A 110 -2.35 10.16 -19.59
C GLU A 110 -1.75 11.54 -19.31
N VAL A 111 -1.34 11.79 -18.07
CA VAL A 111 -0.68 13.04 -17.68
C VAL A 111 0.65 13.22 -18.40
N ASP A 112 1.48 12.18 -18.50
CA ASP A 112 2.75 12.25 -19.25
C ASP A 112 2.50 12.55 -20.73
N SER A 113 1.54 11.87 -21.35
CA SER A 113 1.16 12.11 -22.75
C SER A 113 0.65 13.53 -22.97
N HIS A 114 -0.18 14.05 -22.05
CA HIS A 114 -0.64 15.44 -22.09
C HIS A 114 0.55 16.40 -21.95
N ASN A 115 1.42 16.20 -20.96
CA ASN A 115 2.53 17.09 -20.65
C ASN A 115 3.60 17.13 -21.75
N LEU A 116 3.80 16.02 -22.47
CA LEU A 116 4.68 15.95 -23.63
C LEU A 116 4.25 16.91 -24.74
N LEU A 117 2.94 17.04 -24.98
CA LEU A 117 2.37 17.88 -26.03
C LEU A 117 1.98 19.29 -25.55
N ASN A 118 2.00 19.54 -24.23
CA ASN A 118 1.53 20.79 -23.64
C ASN A 118 2.56 21.36 -22.63
N PRO A 119 3.73 21.83 -23.09
CA PRO A 119 4.83 22.24 -22.20
C PRO A 119 4.49 23.43 -21.29
N THR A 120 3.53 24.27 -21.68
CA THR A 120 3.11 25.47 -20.93
C THR A 120 1.86 25.25 -20.07
N SER A 121 1.18 24.10 -20.17
CA SER A 121 -0.04 23.78 -19.44
C SER A 121 0.02 22.36 -18.89
N LYS A 122 0.95 22.16 -17.93
CA LYS A 122 1.21 20.86 -17.34
C LYS A 122 0.14 20.44 -16.32
N LYS A 123 -0.19 19.16 -16.33
CA LYS A 123 -1.04 18.48 -15.34
C LYS A 123 -0.19 17.67 -14.37
N SER A 124 -0.77 17.32 -13.23
CA SER A 124 -0.18 16.39 -12.25
C SER A 124 -1.00 15.12 -12.17
N ALA A 125 -0.33 13.96 -12.10
CA ALA A 125 -0.99 12.68 -11.87
C ALA A 125 -1.71 12.68 -10.52
N TYR A 126 -2.77 11.90 -10.41
CA TYR A 126 -3.62 11.83 -9.22
C TYR A 126 -2.81 11.44 -7.98
N ILE A 127 -1.96 10.42 -8.12
CA ILE A 127 -1.10 9.98 -7.02
C ILE A 127 -0.16 11.10 -6.54
N SER A 128 0.39 11.89 -7.47
CA SER A 128 1.23 13.05 -7.12
C SER A 128 0.45 14.09 -6.34
N GLN A 129 -0.82 14.31 -6.68
CA GLN A 129 -1.70 15.24 -5.96
C GLN A 129 -2.04 14.72 -4.55
N LYS A 130 -2.34 13.42 -4.42
CA LYS A 130 -2.69 12.79 -3.14
C LYS A 130 -1.53 12.77 -2.15
N LEU A 131 -0.31 12.54 -2.63
CA LEU A 131 0.90 12.50 -1.81
C LEU A 131 1.59 13.86 -1.67
N LYS A 132 1.04 14.92 -2.28
CA LYS A 132 1.62 16.25 -2.22
C LYS A 132 1.71 16.74 -0.77
N GLY A 133 2.91 17.11 -0.36
CA GLY A 133 3.18 17.62 0.99
C GLY A 133 3.22 16.54 2.07
N THR A 134 3.14 15.26 1.70
CA THR A 134 3.45 14.17 2.63
C THR A 134 4.95 14.09 2.87
N GLU A 135 5.35 13.79 4.11
CA GLU A 135 6.75 13.73 4.51
C GLU A 135 7.24 12.28 4.62
N GLY A 136 8.54 12.11 4.38
CA GLY A 136 9.23 10.83 4.49
C GLY A 136 9.08 9.92 3.27
N PRO A 137 9.72 8.74 3.31
CA PRO A 137 9.68 7.79 2.20
C PRO A 137 8.32 7.11 2.08
N VAL A 138 8.04 6.62 0.88
CA VAL A 138 6.90 5.75 0.56
C VAL A 138 7.37 4.30 0.48
N VAL A 139 6.76 3.43 1.29
CA VAL A 139 6.89 1.98 1.18
C VAL A 139 5.57 1.40 0.66
N ALA A 140 5.61 0.80 -0.54
CA ALA A 140 4.45 0.17 -1.15
C ALA A 140 4.49 -1.36 -0.95
N VAL A 141 3.34 -1.98 -0.66
CA VAL A 141 3.25 -3.42 -0.40
C VAL A 141 1.95 -4.02 -0.92
N SER A 142 2.01 -5.22 -1.47
CA SER A 142 0.83 -5.99 -1.86
C SER A 142 1.17 -7.48 -1.90
N ASP A 143 0.14 -8.30 -2.11
CA ASP A 143 0.27 -9.76 -2.31
C ASP A 143 0.62 -10.13 -3.78
N TYR A 144 1.02 -9.14 -4.59
CA TYR A 144 1.54 -9.31 -5.94
C TYR A 144 3.05 -9.09 -5.98
N MET A 145 3.68 -9.54 -7.07
CA MET A 145 5.04 -9.17 -7.43
C MET A 145 5.23 -7.65 -7.37
N ARG A 146 6.41 -7.22 -6.94
CA ARG A 146 6.78 -5.83 -6.75
C ARG A 146 6.50 -4.94 -7.96
N ALA A 147 6.58 -5.51 -9.17
CA ALA A 147 6.27 -4.84 -10.43
C ALA A 147 4.88 -4.17 -10.46
N VAL A 148 3.89 -4.67 -9.72
CA VAL A 148 2.55 -4.06 -9.64
C VAL A 148 2.58 -2.72 -8.90
N GLN A 149 3.38 -2.59 -7.86
CA GLN A 149 3.53 -1.39 -7.04
C GLN A 149 4.50 -0.42 -7.72
N ASP A 150 5.61 -0.93 -8.28
CA ASP A 150 6.62 -0.13 -8.99
C ASP A 150 6.03 0.63 -10.18
N GLN A 151 4.89 0.18 -10.71
CA GLN A 151 4.25 0.78 -11.88
C GLN A 151 3.84 2.25 -11.71
N ILE A 152 3.66 2.72 -10.47
CA ILE A 152 3.30 4.11 -10.14
C ILE A 152 4.48 4.97 -9.71
N ALA A 153 5.66 4.37 -9.49
CA ALA A 153 6.83 5.04 -8.95
C ALA A 153 7.20 6.35 -9.68
N PRO A 154 7.10 6.47 -11.03
CA PRO A 154 7.43 7.71 -11.73
C PRO A 154 6.62 8.95 -11.31
N TRP A 155 5.44 8.76 -10.72
CA TRP A 155 4.54 9.85 -10.32
C TRP A 155 4.45 10.03 -8.80
N VAL A 156 5.18 9.24 -8.02
CA VAL A 156 5.27 9.42 -6.57
C VAL A 156 6.32 10.51 -6.27
N PRO A 157 5.97 11.58 -5.53
CA PRO A 157 6.89 12.69 -5.29
C PRO A 157 7.96 12.40 -4.22
N ASN A 158 7.79 11.35 -3.43
CA ASN A 158 8.69 10.92 -2.36
C ASN A 158 9.62 9.80 -2.85
N ASP A 159 10.70 9.52 -2.11
CA ASP A 159 11.46 8.30 -2.30
C ASP A 159 10.54 7.09 -2.19
N PHE A 160 10.69 6.13 -3.10
CA PHE A 160 9.75 5.02 -3.27
C PHE A 160 10.47 3.68 -3.22
N TYR A 161 10.00 2.79 -2.36
CA TYR A 161 10.43 1.41 -2.29
C TYR A 161 9.22 0.48 -2.25
N ALA A 162 9.29 -0.65 -2.93
CA ALA A 162 8.19 -1.61 -2.95
C ALA A 162 8.63 -2.99 -2.45
N LEU A 163 7.71 -3.62 -1.72
CA LEU A 163 7.73 -5.02 -1.30
C LEU A 163 6.66 -5.78 -2.08
N GLY A 164 6.99 -6.99 -2.51
CA GLY A 164 6.10 -7.84 -3.28
C GLY A 164 6.46 -9.31 -3.15
N THR A 165 5.56 -10.16 -3.65
CA THR A 165 5.64 -11.62 -3.57
C THR A 165 6.34 -12.22 -4.80
N ASP A 166 7.50 -11.67 -5.14
CA ASP A 166 8.30 -12.12 -6.28
C ASP A 166 8.85 -13.54 -6.06
N GLY A 167 8.75 -14.37 -7.11
CA GLY A 167 9.20 -15.76 -7.09
C GLY A 167 8.05 -16.76 -7.19
N PHE A 168 8.36 -18.04 -7.02
CA PHE A 168 7.37 -19.12 -7.07
C PHE A 168 6.65 -19.28 -5.73
N GLY A 169 5.36 -19.65 -5.79
CA GLY A 169 4.58 -20.01 -4.62
C GLY A 169 5.14 -21.23 -3.89
N LEU A 170 4.94 -21.27 -2.58
CA LEU A 170 5.31 -22.36 -1.68
C LEU A 170 4.09 -22.79 -0.86
N SER A 171 4.14 -23.97 -0.27
CA SER A 171 3.12 -24.45 0.67
C SER A 171 3.59 -24.25 2.10
N ASP A 172 2.94 -23.34 2.83
CA ASP A 172 3.15 -23.10 4.26
C ASP A 172 1.94 -22.33 4.84
N THR A 173 1.98 -21.98 6.11
CA THR A 173 1.05 -21.04 6.75
C THR A 173 1.14 -19.66 6.12
N ARG A 174 0.05 -18.87 6.21
CA ARG A 174 -0.01 -17.52 5.63
C ARG A 174 1.10 -16.63 6.16
N GLY A 175 1.34 -16.65 7.47
CA GLY A 175 2.39 -15.85 8.07
C GLY A 175 3.81 -16.25 7.66
N ALA A 176 4.09 -17.55 7.60
CA ALA A 176 5.39 -18.04 7.13
C ALA A 176 5.66 -17.62 5.68
N LEU A 177 4.65 -17.69 4.79
CA LEU A 177 4.77 -17.23 3.40
C LEU A 177 4.97 -15.71 3.31
N ARG A 178 4.23 -14.92 4.09
CA ARG A 178 4.43 -13.46 4.13
C ARG A 178 5.83 -13.08 4.59
N ARG A 179 6.35 -13.78 5.61
CA ARG A 179 7.73 -13.62 6.09
C ARG A 179 8.74 -14.09 5.04
N HIS A 180 8.46 -15.18 4.33
CA HIS A 180 9.31 -15.67 3.24
C HIS A 180 9.48 -14.59 2.16
N PHE A 181 8.37 -14.05 1.66
CA PHE A 181 8.34 -12.98 0.65
C PHE A 181 8.67 -11.58 1.18
N LYS A 182 8.88 -11.43 2.50
CA LYS A 182 9.19 -10.15 3.15
C LYS A 182 8.11 -9.08 2.96
N VAL A 183 6.84 -9.50 3.02
CA VAL A 183 5.67 -8.60 2.91
C VAL A 183 4.89 -8.48 4.22
N ASP A 184 5.26 -9.21 5.27
CA ASP A 184 4.62 -9.09 6.59
C ASP A 184 4.90 -7.73 7.26
N ALA A 185 4.18 -7.44 8.35
CA ALA A 185 4.25 -6.17 9.05
C ALA A 185 5.67 -5.81 9.50
N GLU A 186 6.38 -6.79 10.04
CA GLU A 186 7.76 -6.68 10.49
C GLU A 186 8.71 -6.36 9.34
N SER A 187 8.53 -6.97 8.16
CA SER A 187 9.31 -6.64 6.96
C SER A 187 9.01 -5.25 6.43
N ILE A 188 7.75 -4.79 6.49
CA ILE A 188 7.36 -3.41 6.15
C ILE A 188 8.04 -2.40 7.10
N VAL A 189 8.16 -2.73 8.40
CA VAL A 189 8.90 -1.89 9.36
C VAL A 189 10.38 -1.79 8.97
N VAL A 190 11.04 -2.92 8.70
CA VAL A 190 12.45 -2.93 8.29
C VAL A 190 12.66 -2.13 7.01
N ALA A 191 11.81 -2.29 6.00
CA ALA A 191 11.88 -1.52 4.76
C ALA A 191 11.71 -0.02 5.00
N THR A 192 10.73 0.37 5.83
CA THR A 192 10.51 1.79 6.20
C THR A 192 11.73 2.38 6.91
N LEU A 193 12.31 1.65 7.87
CA LEU A 193 13.51 2.10 8.58
C LEU A 193 14.74 2.18 7.66
N ALA A 194 14.85 1.27 6.70
CA ALA A 194 15.94 1.30 5.70
C ALA A 194 15.83 2.53 4.79
N GLU A 195 14.63 2.88 4.31
CA GLU A 195 14.45 4.09 3.51
C GLU A 195 14.66 5.36 4.34
N LEU A 196 14.23 5.37 5.62
CA LEU A 196 14.57 6.46 6.53
C LEU A 196 16.08 6.57 6.80
N ALA A 197 16.80 5.45 6.82
CA ALA A 197 18.26 5.45 6.99
C ALA A 197 18.95 6.05 5.77
N LYS A 198 18.49 5.70 4.56
CA LYS A 198 18.97 6.30 3.29
C LYS A 198 18.74 7.80 3.26
N ALA A 199 17.62 8.28 3.80
CA ALA A 199 17.32 9.70 3.94
C ALA A 199 18.09 10.40 5.07
N GLY A 200 18.85 9.66 5.90
CA GLY A 200 19.61 10.19 7.03
C GLY A 200 18.79 10.46 8.30
N GLU A 201 17.52 10.06 8.34
CA GLU A 201 16.59 10.29 9.46
C GLU A 201 16.78 9.28 10.61
N VAL A 202 17.37 8.12 10.30
CA VAL A 202 17.79 7.12 11.29
C VAL A 202 19.17 6.56 10.95
N LYS A 203 19.82 5.91 11.91
CA LYS A 203 21.10 5.23 11.69
C LYS A 203 20.86 3.84 11.10
N GLU A 204 21.78 3.35 10.26
CA GLU A 204 21.74 1.95 9.77
C GLU A 204 21.71 0.91 10.90
N SER A 205 22.33 1.21 12.04
CA SER A 205 22.28 0.35 13.22
C SER A 205 20.85 0.13 13.76
N VAL A 206 19.94 1.09 13.56
CA VAL A 206 18.52 0.95 13.94
C VAL A 206 17.82 -0.05 13.01
N VAL A 207 18.19 -0.07 11.73
CA VAL A 207 17.68 -1.06 10.77
C VAL A 207 18.15 -2.46 11.18
N GLN A 208 19.43 -2.61 11.53
CA GLN A 208 19.98 -3.87 12.02
C GLN A 208 19.27 -4.33 13.31
N GLU A 209 19.03 -3.42 14.26
CA GLU A 209 18.27 -3.72 15.48
C GLU A 209 16.86 -4.24 15.17
N ALA A 210 16.17 -3.67 14.18
CA ALA A 210 14.85 -4.13 13.75
C ALA A 210 14.90 -5.52 13.10
N ILE A 211 15.90 -5.77 12.26
CA ILE A 211 16.15 -7.08 11.63
C ILE A 211 16.29 -8.17 12.69
N ASP A 212 17.09 -7.89 13.73
CA ASP A 212 17.39 -8.82 14.81
C ASP A 212 16.18 -8.99 15.74
N LYS A 213 15.54 -7.89 16.15
CA LYS A 213 14.35 -7.89 17.01
C LYS A 213 13.21 -8.71 16.40
N TYR A 214 12.94 -8.54 15.11
CA TYR A 214 11.84 -9.21 14.43
C TYR A 214 12.21 -10.56 13.79
N ARG A 215 13.50 -10.92 13.80
CA ARG A 215 14.01 -12.18 13.24
C ARG A 215 13.55 -12.39 11.79
N ILE A 216 13.72 -11.37 10.93
CA ILE A 216 13.14 -11.36 9.57
C ILE A 216 13.62 -12.51 8.65
N PHE A 217 14.71 -13.20 9.00
CA PHE A 217 15.21 -14.36 8.27
C PHE A 217 14.64 -15.71 8.74
N ASP A 218 13.92 -15.73 9.88
CA ASP A 218 13.28 -16.94 10.39
C ASP A 218 11.79 -16.95 10.08
N VAL A 219 11.38 -17.78 9.11
CA VAL A 219 9.96 -17.94 8.75
C VAL A 219 9.12 -18.50 9.90
N ARG A 220 9.75 -19.23 10.83
CA ARG A 220 9.07 -19.85 11.98
C ARG A 220 8.77 -18.88 13.10
N SER A 221 9.34 -17.68 13.09
CA SER A 221 9.02 -16.64 14.07
C SER A 221 7.80 -15.81 13.68
N ALA A 222 7.26 -16.00 12.48
CA ALA A 222 6.01 -15.38 12.09
C ALA A 222 4.84 -16.08 12.78
N ASP A 223 3.86 -15.30 13.24
CA ASP A 223 2.55 -15.83 13.62
C ASP A 223 1.98 -16.62 12.42
N ALA A 224 1.36 -17.77 12.64
CA ALA A 224 0.79 -18.60 11.56
C ALA A 224 -0.22 -17.81 10.69
N GLY A 225 -0.78 -16.72 11.22
CA GLY A 225 -1.86 -15.94 10.63
C GLY A 225 -3.21 -16.60 10.93
N ASN A 226 -4.31 -15.93 10.55
CA ASN A 226 -5.64 -16.52 10.73
C ASN A 226 -5.74 -17.85 9.96
N THR A 227 -5.74 -18.96 10.70
CA THR A 227 -5.90 -20.33 10.18
C THR A 227 -7.35 -20.83 10.30
N GLU A 228 -8.32 -19.94 10.55
CA GLU A 228 -9.71 -20.36 10.77
C GLU A 228 -10.35 -20.89 9.48
N GLY A 229 -10.29 -22.21 9.36
CA GLY A 229 -11.17 -23.07 8.59
C GLY A 229 -12.01 -23.98 9.50
N SER A 230 -12.23 -23.60 10.76
CA SER A 230 -13.27 -24.21 11.61
C SER A 230 -14.51 -23.33 11.54
N GLY A 231 -15.42 -23.71 10.64
CA GLY A 231 -16.81 -23.25 10.73
C GLY A 231 -17.54 -23.82 11.94
#